data_AF-A0A077KEB3-F1
#
_entry.id   AF-A0A077KEB3-F1
#
_cell.length_a   1.000
_cell.length_b   1.000
_cell.length_c   1.000
_cell.angle_alpha   90.00
_cell.angle_beta   90.00
_cell.angle_gamma   90.00
#
_symmetry.space_group_name_H-M   'P 1'
#
loop_
_entity.id
_entity.type
_entity.pdbx_description
1 polymer ?
#
loop_
_entity_poly.entity_id
_entity_poly.type
_entity_poly.pdbx_seq_one_letter_code
_entity_poly.pdbx_strand_id
1 'polypeptide(L)'
;MKSVELNLNKRLLIVEYESEEELKIEWALMTMFKNPNITNHGYKVKPICKGSVLTEDIAKGLVELHENGYYKDYKNDSHFFTLPSKSFISAIEFKNYHWGENPVKLIERGEASEHERVKNQNDWQEAESRTFNPSKCIICEIV
;
A
#
# COMPACT_ATOMS: atom_id res chain seq x y z
N MET A 1 9.04 -1.35 -10.15
CA MET A 1 7.75 -1.98 -9.84
C MET A 1 7.90 -2.70 -8.52
N LYS A 2 7.00 -2.49 -7.57
CA LYS A 2 7.04 -3.11 -6.23
C LYS A 2 5.68 -3.69 -5.88
N SER A 3 5.64 -4.74 -5.07
CA SER A 3 4.40 -5.37 -4.65
C SER A 3 4.51 -5.95 -3.24
N VAL A 4 3.36 -6.07 -2.57
CA VAL A 4 3.28 -6.69 -1.24
C VAL A 4 2.00 -7.53 -1.13
N GLU A 5 2.16 -8.73 -0.55
CA GLU A 5 1.05 -9.61 -0.18
C GLU A 5 0.62 -9.33 1.27
N LEU A 6 -0.68 -9.09 1.48
CA LEU A 6 -1.30 -8.91 2.80
C LEU A 6 -2.31 -10.01 3.06
N ASN A 7 -2.29 -10.57 4.27
CA ASN A 7 -3.29 -11.54 4.72
C ASN A 7 -4.19 -10.84 5.76
N LEU A 8 -5.30 -10.28 5.29
CA LEU A 8 -6.30 -9.58 6.10
C LEU A 8 -7.60 -10.41 6.12
N ASN A 9 -8.78 -9.77 6.06
CA ASN A 9 -10.03 -10.49 5.78
C ASN A 9 -9.98 -11.28 4.47
N LYS A 10 -9.11 -10.85 3.55
CA LYS A 10 -8.81 -11.47 2.28
C LYS A 10 -7.31 -11.49 2.07
N ARG A 11 -6.84 -12.39 1.21
CA ARG A 11 -5.47 -12.32 0.68
C ARG A 11 -5.42 -11.23 -0.38
N LEU A 12 -4.62 -10.21 -0.16
CA LEU A 12 -4.51 -9.07 -1.05
C LEU A 12 -3.13 -9.02 -1.67
N LEU A 13 -3.08 -8.57 -2.92
CA LEU A 13 -1.85 -8.16 -3.59
C LEU A 13 -1.96 -6.67 -3.91
N ILE A 14 -1.05 -5.87 -3.37
CA ILE A 14 -0.88 -4.46 -3.73
C ILE A 14 0.28 -4.40 -4.72
N VAL A 15 0.08 -3.74 -5.86
CA VAL A 15 1.08 -3.60 -6.92
C VAL A 15 1.23 -2.14 -7.30
N GLU A 16 2.45 -1.61 -7.24
CA GLU A 16 2.81 -0.29 -7.74
C GLU A 16 3.58 -0.38 -9.05
N TYR A 17 3.03 0.28 -10.06
CA TYR A 17 3.58 0.38 -11.41
C TYR A 17 4.59 1.53 -11.51
N GLU A 18 5.43 1.53 -12.55
CA GLU A 18 6.46 2.57 -12.71
C GLU A 18 5.84 3.95 -12.94
N SER A 19 4.71 3.99 -13.66
CA SER A 19 3.98 5.21 -13.99
C SER A 19 2.47 5.08 -13.86
N GLU A 20 1.77 6.22 -13.80
CA GLU A 20 0.31 6.23 -13.81
C GLU A 20 -0.26 5.76 -15.16
N GLU A 21 0.47 5.97 -16.26
CA GLU A 21 0.11 5.50 -17.61
C GLU A 21 0.10 3.97 -17.66
N GLU A 22 1.14 3.33 -17.10
CA GLU A 22 1.24 1.87 -17.01
C GLU A 22 0.09 1.31 -16.16
N LEU A 23 -0.18 1.91 -14.99
CA LEU A 23 -1.33 1.55 -14.17
C LEU A 23 -2.65 1.68 -14.94
N LYS A 24 -2.84 2.75 -15.72
CA LYS A 24 -4.09 2.96 -16.48
C LYS A 24 -4.32 1.86 -17.51
N ILE A 25 -3.25 1.47 -18.22
CA ILE A 25 -3.30 0.36 -19.18
C ILE A 25 -3.65 -0.93 -18.46
N GLU A 26 -2.94 -1.26 -17.38
CA GLU A 26 -3.14 -2.51 -16.66
C GLU A 26 -4.53 -2.58 -16.03
N TRP A 27 -5.00 -1.50 -15.42
CA TRP A 27 -6.37 -1.41 -14.91
C TRP A 27 -7.42 -1.64 -16.00
N ALA A 28 -7.22 -1.09 -17.19
CA ALA A 28 -8.13 -1.30 -18.32
C ALA A 28 -8.12 -2.77 -18.77
N LEU A 29 -6.95 -3.39 -18.88
CA LEU A 29 -6.84 -4.82 -19.22
C LEU A 29 -7.55 -5.70 -18.19
N MET A 30 -7.39 -5.40 -16.90
CA MET A 30 -8.01 -6.15 -15.81
C MET A 30 -9.54 -5.99 -15.74
N THR A 31 -10.07 -4.82 -16.10
CA THR A 31 -11.50 -4.52 -15.89
C THR A 31 -12.36 -4.66 -17.15
N MET A 32 -11.81 -4.37 -18.33
CA MET A 32 -12.58 -4.30 -19.57
C MET A 32 -12.94 -5.68 -20.12
N PHE A 33 -12.05 -6.67 -19.96
CA PHE A 33 -12.24 -8.00 -20.56
C PHE A 33 -13.00 -8.98 -19.66
N LYS A 34 -13.42 -8.57 -18.45
CA LYS A 34 -14.03 -9.45 -17.43
C LYS A 34 -13.31 -10.79 -17.30
N ASN A 35 -11.99 -10.79 -17.49
CA ASN A 35 -11.22 -12.02 -17.59
C ASN A 35 -11.20 -12.66 -16.19
N PRO A 36 -11.78 -13.86 -16.00
CA PRO A 36 -11.82 -14.52 -14.69
C PRO A 36 -10.45 -15.07 -14.26
N ASN A 37 -9.45 -15.02 -15.14
CA ASN A 37 -8.11 -15.56 -14.97
C ASN A 37 -7.04 -14.48 -15.22
N ILE A 38 -7.17 -13.32 -14.58
CA ILE A 38 -6.11 -12.32 -14.60
C ILE A 38 -4.98 -12.85 -13.71
N THR A 39 -3.79 -12.93 -14.28
CA THR A 39 -2.58 -13.26 -13.53
C THR A 39 -1.74 -12.01 -13.38
N ASN A 40 -1.38 -11.63 -12.17
CA ASN A 40 -0.46 -10.53 -11.89
C ASN A 40 0.62 -11.03 -10.92
N HIS A 41 1.89 -10.84 -11.28
CA HIS A 41 3.04 -11.35 -10.50
C HIS A 41 2.94 -12.85 -10.15
N GLY A 42 2.40 -13.67 -11.07
CA GLY A 42 2.23 -15.12 -10.87
C GLY A 42 1.01 -15.53 -10.04
N TYR A 43 0.26 -14.57 -9.49
CA TYR A 43 -0.97 -14.84 -8.76
C TYR A 43 -2.19 -14.67 -9.65
N LYS A 44 -3.17 -15.56 -9.51
CA LYS A 44 -4.52 -15.30 -10.00
C LYS A 44 -5.14 -14.21 -9.12
N VAL A 45 -5.59 -13.12 -9.74
CA VAL A 45 -6.06 -11.95 -9.02
C VAL A 45 -7.40 -11.44 -9.55
N LYS A 46 -8.13 -10.75 -8.66
CA LYS A 46 -9.31 -9.97 -8.99
C LYS A 46 -9.08 -8.51 -8.59
N PRO A 47 -9.12 -7.54 -9.52
CA PRO A 47 -8.93 -6.13 -9.18
C PRO A 47 -10.07 -5.66 -8.26
N ILE A 48 -9.71 -4.96 -7.19
CA ILE A 48 -10.67 -4.35 -6.26
C ILE A 48 -10.80 -2.86 -6.59
N CYS A 49 -9.70 -2.13 -6.51
CA CYS A 49 -9.66 -0.69 -6.74
C CYS A 49 -8.25 -0.21 -7.06
N LYS A 50 -8.13 1.04 -7.54
CA LYS A 50 -6.85 1.76 -7.57
C LYS A 50 -6.54 2.30 -6.18
N GLY A 51 -5.27 2.40 -5.82
CA GLY A 51 -4.85 2.96 -4.53
C GLY A 51 -5.35 4.39 -4.30
N SER A 52 -5.37 5.21 -5.36
CA SER A 52 -5.89 6.58 -5.33
C SER A 52 -7.40 6.71 -5.10
N VAL A 53 -8.16 5.61 -5.19
CA VAL A 53 -9.61 5.60 -4.93
C VAL A 53 -9.97 4.76 -3.71
N LEU A 54 -8.99 4.36 -2.89
CA LEU A 54 -9.23 3.64 -1.64
C LEU A 54 -9.97 4.55 -0.65
N THR A 55 -11.28 4.31 -0.49
CA THR A 55 -12.13 4.99 0.49
C THR A 55 -12.25 4.16 1.78
N GLU A 56 -12.78 4.76 2.85
CA GLU A 56 -13.08 4.03 4.10
C GLU A 56 -14.04 2.86 3.87
N ASP A 57 -15.05 3.01 3.01
CA ASP A 57 -16.00 1.93 2.71
C ASP A 57 -15.33 0.76 1.98
N ILE A 58 -14.41 1.05 1.05
CA ILE A 58 -13.63 0.00 0.40
C ILE A 58 -12.70 -0.65 1.43
N ALA A 59 -11.92 0.14 2.16
CA ALA A 59 -10.99 -0.34 3.18
C ALA A 59 -11.68 -1.21 4.24
N LYS A 60 -12.90 -0.84 4.67
CA LYS A 60 -13.75 -1.62 5.58
C LYS A 60 -14.00 -3.05 5.09
N GLY A 61 -14.13 -3.24 3.79
CA GLY A 61 -14.26 -4.57 3.19
C GLY A 61 -12.95 -5.38 3.13
N LEU A 62 -11.80 -4.75 3.39
CA LEU A 62 -10.48 -5.35 3.29
C LEU A 62 -9.89 -5.75 4.65
N VAL A 63 -10.16 -5.00 5.71
CA VAL A 63 -9.50 -5.15 7.02
C VAL A 63 -10.35 -5.86 8.07
N GLU A 64 -9.70 -6.54 9.02
CA GLU A 64 -10.35 -7.24 10.13
C GLU A 64 -11.12 -6.27 11.06
N LEU A 65 -12.41 -6.56 11.26
CA LEU A 65 -13.29 -5.89 12.21
C LEU A 65 -13.39 -6.74 13.48
N HIS A 66 -13.02 -6.15 14.62
CA HIS A 66 -13.22 -6.75 15.93
C HIS A 66 -14.67 -6.58 16.42
N GLU A 67 -15.07 -7.47 17.33
CA GLU A 67 -16.43 -7.52 17.90
C GLU A 67 -16.88 -6.21 18.55
N ASN A 68 -15.94 -5.42 19.07
CA ASN A 68 -16.19 -4.12 19.67
C ASN A 68 -16.44 -2.99 18.65
N GLY A 69 -16.46 -3.29 17.35
CA GLY A 69 -16.69 -2.32 16.27
C GLY A 69 -15.44 -1.56 15.82
N TYR A 70 -14.26 -1.94 16.30
CA TYR A 70 -12.98 -1.34 15.91
C TYR A 70 -12.20 -2.23 14.95
N TYR A 71 -11.27 -1.64 14.21
CA TYR A 71 -10.42 -2.32 13.23
C TYR A 71 -9.05 -2.64 13.83
N LYS A 72 -8.50 -3.80 13.47
CA LYS A 72 -7.21 -4.27 13.99
C LYS A 72 -6.06 -3.31 13.67
N ASP A 73 -5.19 -3.05 14.66
CA ASP A 73 -3.87 -2.48 14.41
C ASP A 73 -2.87 -3.63 14.23
N TYR A 74 -2.43 -3.84 12.98
CA TYR A 74 -1.57 -4.98 12.67
C TYR A 74 -0.15 -4.84 13.25
N LYS A 75 0.22 -3.66 13.75
CA LYS A 75 1.51 -3.44 14.42
C LYS A 75 1.44 -3.65 15.93
N ASN A 76 0.24 -3.63 16.51
CA ASN A 76 0.03 -3.72 17.94
C ASN A 76 -1.32 -4.38 18.27
N ASP A 77 -1.29 -5.67 18.61
CA ASP A 77 -2.49 -6.46 18.92
C ASP A 77 -3.34 -5.92 20.08
N SER A 78 -2.79 -5.03 20.92
CA SER A 78 -3.53 -4.40 22.03
C SER A 78 -4.20 -3.07 21.64
N HIS A 79 -4.04 -2.64 20.39
CA HIS A 79 -4.55 -1.37 19.89
C HIS A 79 -5.49 -1.58 18.70
N PHE A 80 -6.46 -0.67 18.55
CA PHE A 80 -7.47 -0.76 17.50
C PHE A 80 -7.77 0.63 16.95
N PHE A 81 -8.12 0.69 15.67
CA PHE A 81 -8.49 1.91 14.98
C PHE A 81 -10.01 2.03 14.83
N THR A 82 -10.52 3.26 14.88
CA THR A 82 -11.91 3.55 14.46
C THR A 82 -12.07 3.62 12.95
N LEU A 83 -10.95 3.85 12.22
CA LEU A 83 -10.94 4.03 10.77
C LEU A 83 -10.34 2.80 10.08
N PRO A 84 -11.06 2.18 9.13
CA PRO A 84 -10.55 1.07 8.33
C PRO A 84 -9.26 1.40 7.57
N SER A 85 -9.13 2.61 7.02
CA SER A 85 -7.93 3.02 6.27
C SER A 85 -6.66 2.97 7.12
N LYS A 86 -6.74 3.37 8.39
CA LYS A 86 -5.62 3.30 9.34
C LYS A 86 -5.23 1.85 9.61
N SER A 87 -6.21 0.97 9.77
CA SER A 87 -5.97 -0.47 9.89
C SER A 87 -5.28 -1.03 8.64
N PHE A 88 -5.73 -0.64 7.44
CA PHE A 88 -5.11 -1.06 6.19
C PHE A 88 -3.66 -0.58 6.07
N ILE A 89 -3.40 0.70 6.39
CA ILE A 89 -2.04 1.26 6.41
C ILE A 89 -1.17 0.52 7.44
N SER A 90 -1.69 0.23 8.63
CA SER A 90 -0.94 -0.53 9.66
C SER A 90 -0.54 -1.94 9.17
N ALA A 91 -1.35 -2.57 8.33
CA ALA A 91 -1.02 -3.86 7.72
C ALA A 91 0.15 -3.76 6.73
N ILE A 92 0.19 -2.69 5.94
CA ILE A 92 1.32 -2.38 5.04
C ILE A 92 2.59 -2.14 5.87
N GLU A 93 2.47 -1.35 6.92
CA GLU A 93 3.57 -1.04 7.84
C GLU A 93 4.09 -2.26 8.61
N PHE A 94 3.20 -3.20 8.96
CA PHE A 94 3.60 -4.48 9.56
C PHE A 94 4.47 -5.31 8.60
N LYS A 95 4.33 -5.12 7.29
CA LYS A 95 5.21 -5.72 6.27
C LYS A 95 6.47 -4.88 5.99
N ASN A 96 6.76 -3.87 6.81
CA ASN A 96 7.90 -2.97 6.64
C ASN A 96 7.83 -2.11 5.37
N TYR A 97 6.62 -1.75 4.94
CA TYR A 97 6.35 -0.81 3.85
C TYR A 97 5.62 0.44 4.37
N HIS A 98 5.47 1.46 3.52
CA HIS A 98 4.70 2.68 3.82
C HIS A 98 3.67 2.95 2.72
N TRP A 99 2.69 3.82 2.99
CA TRP A 99 1.62 4.15 2.05
C TRP A 99 1.46 5.67 1.92
N GLY A 100 1.58 6.19 0.69
CA GLY A 100 1.46 7.63 0.44
C GLY A 100 2.80 8.33 0.52
N GLU A 101 3.06 8.98 1.65
CA GLU A 101 4.24 9.82 1.84
C GLU A 101 5.42 9.05 2.42
N ASN A 102 6.62 9.43 2.00
CA ASN A 102 7.86 8.93 2.57
C ASN A 102 7.95 9.40 4.05
N PRO A 103 8.16 8.48 5.01
CA PRO A 103 8.23 8.85 6.43
C PRO A 103 9.49 9.65 6.79
N VAL A 104 10.53 9.60 5.94
CA VAL A 104 11.76 10.37 6.14
C VAL A 104 11.63 11.71 5.41
N LYS A 105 11.97 12.79 6.11
CA LYS A 105 12.07 14.12 5.50
C LYS A 105 13.53 14.41 5.15
N LEU A 106 13.74 15.00 3.98
CA LEU A 106 15.06 15.47 3.58
C LEU A 106 15.45 16.69 4.42
N ILE A 107 16.66 16.68 4.98
CA ILE A 107 17.24 17.80 5.71
C ILE A 107 17.69 18.87 4.72
N GLU A 108 17.31 20.13 4.97
CA GLU A 108 17.66 21.23 4.08
C GLU A 108 19.12 21.67 4.23
N ARG A 109 19.63 22.39 3.22
CA ARG A 109 21.00 22.88 3.23
C ARG A 109 21.13 24.00 4.27
N GLY A 110 22.01 23.80 5.25
CA GLY A 110 22.25 24.76 6.35
C GLY A 110 21.77 24.29 7.71
N GLU A 111 21.01 23.19 7.78
CA GLU A 111 20.48 22.63 9.03
C GLU A 111 21.38 21.56 9.67
N ALA A 112 22.32 21.00 8.91
CA ALA A 112 23.18 19.91 9.36
C ALA A 112 24.52 19.87 8.62
N SER A 113 25.45 19.05 9.13
CA SER A 113 26.72 18.76 8.46
C SER A 113 26.51 18.00 7.16
N GLU A 114 27.49 18.04 6.25
CA GLU A 114 27.42 17.30 4.99
C GLU A 114 27.26 15.79 5.21
N HIS A 115 27.94 15.24 6.23
CA HIS A 115 27.83 13.82 6.57
C HIS A 115 26.41 13.43 6.97
N GLU A 116 25.76 14.23 7.82
CA GLU A 116 24.37 13.99 8.24
C GLU A 116 23.40 14.09 7.06
N ARG A 117 23.63 15.01 6.13
CA ARG A 117 22.81 15.16 4.92
C ARG A 117 22.92 13.94 4.00
N VAL A 118 24.14 13.44 3.78
CA VAL A 118 24.35 12.22 2.97
C VAL A 118 23.67 11.01 3.62
N LYS A 119 23.80 10.87 4.95
CA LYS A 119 23.12 9.79 5.69
C LYS A 119 21.60 9.89 5.56
N ASN A 120 21.03 11.08 5.80
CA ASN A 120 19.60 11.32 5.68
C ASN A 120 19.09 11.08 4.25
N GLN A 121 19.86 11.43 3.22
CA GLN A 121 19.51 11.15 1.83
C GLN A 121 19.45 9.64 1.55
N ASN A 122 20.40 8.86 2.09
CA ASN A 122 20.37 7.41 1.97
C ASN A 122 19.16 6.81 2.71
N ASP A 123 18.89 7.27 3.92
CA ASP A 123 17.72 6.84 4.72
C ASP A 123 16.41 7.17 3.97
N TRP A 124 16.35 8.34 3.33
CA TRP A 124 15.23 8.77 2.51
C TRP A 124 15.01 7.88 1.30
N GLN A 125 16.08 7.55 0.55
CA GLN A 125 16.01 6.67 -0.61
C GLN A 125 15.58 5.25 -0.23
N GLU A 126 16.08 4.73 0.90
CA GLU A 126 15.67 3.43 1.42
C GLU A 126 14.19 3.42 1.80
N ALA A 127 13.71 4.46 2.48
CA ALA A 127 12.29 4.62 2.80
C ALA A 127 11.43 4.77 1.54
N GLU A 128 11.90 5.49 0.52
CA GLU A 128 11.20 5.67 -0.76
C GLU A 128 11.01 4.34 -1.48
N SER A 129 12.05 3.48 -1.47
CA SER A 129 11.98 2.15 -2.07
C SER A 129 10.87 1.29 -1.46
N ARG A 130 10.51 1.54 -0.20
CA ARG A 130 9.45 0.83 0.56
C ARG A 130 8.15 1.63 0.72
N THR A 131 8.07 2.84 0.16
CA THR A 131 6.85 3.64 0.21
C THR A 131 6.05 3.42 -1.07
N PHE A 132 4.81 3.00 -0.93
CA PHE A 132 3.87 2.85 -2.05
C PHE A 132 3.27 4.20 -2.43
N ASN A 133 3.30 4.56 -3.71
CA ASN A 133 2.55 5.71 -4.22
C ASN A 133 1.10 5.29 -4.61
N PRO A 134 0.05 5.76 -3.90
CA PRO A 134 -1.32 5.36 -4.16
C PRO A 134 -1.80 5.66 -5.59
N SER A 135 -1.30 6.72 -6.24
CA SER A 135 -1.70 7.05 -7.62
C SER A 135 -1.22 6.02 -8.65
N LYS A 136 -0.19 5.26 -8.29
CA LYS A 136 0.42 4.20 -9.09
C LYS A 136 0.10 2.79 -8.59
N CYS A 137 -0.80 2.64 -7.62
CA CYS A 137 -1.13 1.35 -7.03
C CYS A 137 -2.45 0.75 -7.55
N ILE A 138 -2.48 -0.57 -7.75
CA ILE A 138 -3.72 -1.36 -7.83
C ILE A 138 -3.77 -2.31 -6.63
N ILE A 139 -4.94 -2.41 -6.01
CA ILE A 139 -5.23 -3.35 -4.93
C ILE A 139 -6.08 -4.49 -5.50
N CYS A 140 -5.59 -5.70 -5.34
CA CYS A 140 -6.19 -6.92 -5.86
C CYS A 140 -6.49 -7.92 -4.73
N GLU A 141 -7.51 -8.74 -4.92
CA GLU A 141 -7.71 -9.99 -4.15
C GLU A 141 -6.98 -11.13 -4.86
N ILE A 142 -6.21 -11.93 -4.11
CA ILE A 142 -5.61 -13.17 -4.61
C ILE A 142 -6.67 -14.28 -4.48
N VAL A 143 -6.90 -15.01 -5.59
CA VAL A 143 -7.94 -16.05 -5.72
C VAL A 143 -7.35 -17.45 -5.71
#